data_AF-A0A8B6XKU8-F1
#
_entry.id   AF-A0A8B6XKU8-F1
#
_cell.length_a   1.000
_cell.length_b   1.000
_cell.length_c   1.000
_cell.angle_alpha   90.00
_cell.angle_beta   90.00
_cell.angle_gamma   90.00
#
_symmetry.space_group_name_H-M   'P 1'
#
loop_
_entity.id
_entity.type
_entity.pdbx_description
1 polymer ?
#
loop_
_entity_poly.entity_id
_entity_poly.type
_entity_poly.pdbx_seq_one_letter_code
_entity_poly.pdbx_strand_id
1 'polypeptide(L)'
;MVRNRMLKKFLEKVRYQKDLRHYIMYSTFFIGIMFLIYMFNLLPYAKTGAQSEFTSSVCPALEFSHRSLQQKLCHYDPIYPLSSPEVTESGIEYKIAVIADLDEERSKVFDQEYTWKSYLKTGYLLKSSNGYSIRWVDTQTITTQINEKGRGLELSELCVFNKKLYSVDDRTGIIYQIKNGKAIPWLILMDGDGETDKGFKSEWMTVKDGVLFVGGLGKEWTSKTGEFINYNPLFVKSIDSLGGVTHHNWTLNFLKIREAVGITFPGYMVHEAVMWSSKNKRWFFLPRRMSKLKYDDKSDEHRGTNVLISCKEDFTDINVVHVGELDQTHGFSSFKFIPGTNQKEILALKTKEVDGNISTYIMIFDIQGNIIMPEMQFASDKFEGVEFI
;
A
#
# COMPACT_ATOMS: atom_id res chain seq x y z
N MET A 1 -11.86 -87.67 2.28
CA MET A 1 -12.78 -87.17 1.23
C MET A 1 -13.59 -85.92 1.62
N VAL A 2 -13.83 -85.64 2.92
CA VAL A 2 -14.65 -84.49 3.38
C VAL A 2 -13.92 -83.12 3.32
N ARG A 3 -12.60 -83.09 3.56
CA ARG A 3 -11.81 -81.84 3.61
C ARG A 3 -11.69 -81.12 2.26
N ASN A 4 -11.69 -81.85 1.13
CA ASN A 4 -11.64 -81.27 -0.21
C ASN A 4 -12.98 -80.65 -0.67
N ARG A 5 -14.13 -81.07 -0.13
CA ARG A 5 -15.44 -80.49 -0.48
C ARG A 5 -15.68 -79.13 0.17
N MET A 6 -15.21 -78.92 1.41
CA MET A 6 -15.34 -77.62 2.09
C MET A 6 -14.44 -76.55 1.47
N LEU A 7 -13.21 -76.89 1.08
CA LEU A 7 -12.29 -75.94 0.43
C LEU A 7 -12.83 -75.48 -0.93
N LYS A 8 -13.45 -76.38 -1.69
CA LYS A 8 -14.06 -76.06 -3.00
C LYS A 8 -15.26 -75.10 -2.85
N LYS A 9 -16.14 -75.34 -1.88
CA LYS A 9 -17.28 -74.44 -1.59
C LYS A 9 -16.83 -73.06 -1.09
N PHE A 10 -15.75 -73.00 -0.30
CA PHE A 10 -15.19 -71.72 0.16
C PHE A 10 -14.60 -70.91 -1.01
N LEU A 11 -13.83 -71.56 -1.88
CA LEU A 11 -13.24 -70.91 -3.06
C LEU A 11 -14.31 -70.45 -4.06
N GLU A 12 -15.39 -71.21 -4.27
CA GLU A 12 -16.54 -70.78 -5.08
C GLU A 12 -17.25 -69.55 -4.50
N LYS A 13 -17.42 -69.49 -3.16
CA LYS A 13 -18.03 -68.34 -2.48
C LYS A 13 -17.16 -67.08 -2.57
N VAL A 14 -15.84 -67.22 -2.45
CA VAL A 14 -14.89 -66.11 -2.61
C VAL A 14 -14.84 -65.62 -4.06
N ARG A 15 -14.90 -66.53 -5.04
CA ARG A 15 -14.96 -66.19 -6.46
C ARG A 15 -16.25 -65.43 -6.80
N TYR A 16 -17.40 -65.93 -6.34
CA TYR A 16 -18.69 -65.27 -6.50
C TYR A 16 -18.73 -63.86 -5.91
N GLN A 17 -18.15 -63.65 -4.72
CA GLN A 17 -18.06 -62.30 -4.13
C GLN A 17 -17.12 -61.36 -4.89
N LYS A 18 -16.03 -61.87 -5.50
CA LYS A 18 -15.18 -61.06 -6.37
C LYS A 18 -15.91 -60.67 -7.66
N ASP A 19 -16.62 -61.60 -8.28
CA ASP A 19 -17.36 -61.35 -9.53
C ASP A 19 -18.50 -60.35 -9.29
N LEU A 20 -19.19 -60.43 -8.15
CA LEU A 20 -20.23 -59.47 -7.76
C LEU A 20 -19.69 -58.05 -7.53
N ARG A 21 -18.51 -57.90 -6.92
CA ARG A 21 -17.88 -56.57 -6.75
C ARG A 21 -17.45 -55.97 -8.08
N HIS A 22 -16.90 -56.78 -8.99
CA HIS A 22 -16.55 -56.31 -10.33
C HIS A 22 -17.82 -55.90 -11.09
N TYR A 23 -18.89 -56.70 -11.02
CA TYR A 23 -20.17 -56.35 -11.65
C TYR A 23 -20.75 -55.03 -11.13
N ILE A 24 -20.73 -54.79 -9.81
CA ILE A 24 -21.19 -53.52 -9.22
C ILE A 24 -20.31 -52.35 -9.66
N MET A 25 -18.99 -52.52 -9.70
CA MET A 25 -18.05 -51.48 -10.13
C MET A 25 -18.21 -51.13 -11.62
N TYR A 26 -18.38 -52.12 -12.49
CA TYR A 26 -18.59 -51.87 -13.92
C TYR A 26 -19.96 -51.26 -14.19
N SER A 27 -21.01 -51.66 -13.45
CA SER A 27 -22.34 -51.07 -13.61
C SER A 27 -22.42 -49.63 -13.12
N THR A 28 -21.77 -49.27 -12.00
CA THR A 28 -21.70 -47.86 -11.56
C THR A 28 -20.89 -47.00 -12.52
N PHE A 29 -19.79 -47.52 -13.06
CA PHE A 29 -18.99 -46.83 -14.08
C PHE A 29 -19.78 -46.59 -15.37
N PHE A 30 -20.55 -47.59 -15.84
CA PHE A 30 -21.37 -47.46 -17.05
C PHE A 30 -22.52 -46.47 -16.87
N ILE A 31 -23.17 -46.47 -15.69
CA ILE A 31 -24.22 -45.49 -15.36
C ILE A 31 -23.63 -44.07 -15.33
N GLY A 32 -22.43 -43.89 -14.76
CA GLY A 32 -21.74 -42.60 -14.76
C GLY A 32 -21.40 -42.08 -16.16
N ILE A 33 -20.94 -42.95 -17.06
CA ILE A 33 -20.67 -42.59 -18.46
C ILE A 33 -21.97 -42.23 -19.19
N MET A 34 -23.04 -43.00 -19.01
CA MET A 34 -24.33 -42.70 -19.61
C MET A 34 -24.91 -41.37 -19.13
N PHE A 35 -24.71 -41.04 -17.84
CA PHE A 35 -25.09 -39.74 -17.28
C PHE A 35 -24.29 -38.59 -17.88
N LEU A 36 -22.98 -38.76 -18.08
CA LEU A 36 -22.13 -37.75 -18.75
C LEU A 36 -22.51 -37.56 -20.22
N ILE A 37 -22.80 -38.64 -20.95
CA ILE A 37 -23.29 -38.56 -22.33
C ILE A 37 -24.66 -37.86 -22.39
N TYR A 38 -25.55 -38.15 -21.45
CA TYR A 38 -26.85 -37.47 -21.36
C TYR A 38 -26.70 -35.97 -21.07
N MET A 39 -25.83 -35.58 -20.13
CA MET A 39 -25.50 -34.19 -19.86
C MET A 39 -24.88 -33.49 -21.08
N PHE A 40 -24.00 -34.17 -21.83
CA PHE A 40 -23.39 -33.64 -23.04
C PHE A 40 -24.41 -33.43 -24.17
N ASN A 41 -25.45 -34.27 -24.24
CA ASN A 41 -26.53 -34.14 -25.24
C ASN A 41 -27.65 -33.17 -24.82
N LEU A 42 -27.77 -32.82 -23.52
CA LEU A 42 -28.71 -31.81 -23.03
C LEU A 42 -28.16 -30.38 -23.06
N LEU A 43 -26.84 -30.21 -23.18
CA LEU A 43 -26.25 -28.90 -23.40
C LEU A 43 -26.52 -28.50 -24.87
N PRO A 44 -27.22 -27.37 -25.14
CA PRO A 44 -27.38 -26.89 -26.50
C PRO A 44 -26.00 -26.51 -27.03
N TYR A 45 -25.41 -27.41 -27.84
CA TYR A 45 -24.19 -27.11 -28.58
C TYR A 45 -24.55 -26.04 -29.61
N ALA A 46 -24.25 -24.78 -29.28
CA ALA A 46 -24.23 -23.68 -30.21
C ALA A 46 -23.22 -23.99 -31.32
N LYS A 47 -23.71 -24.63 -32.38
CA LYS A 47 -23.03 -24.76 -33.67
C LYS A 47 -23.69 -23.81 -34.65
N THR A 48 -23.38 -22.52 -34.52
CA THR A 48 -23.28 -21.65 -35.69
C THR A 48 -21.81 -21.57 -36.05
N GLY A 49 -21.40 -22.42 -36.99
CA GLY A 49 -20.16 -22.21 -37.72
C GLY A 49 -20.29 -20.94 -38.53
N ALA A 50 -19.64 -19.86 -38.08
CA ALA A 50 -19.20 -18.79 -38.96
C ALA A 50 -17.73 -19.09 -39.28
N GLN A 51 -17.47 -19.53 -40.51
CA GLN A 51 -16.16 -19.35 -41.12
C GLN A 51 -15.91 -17.84 -41.14
N SER A 52 -15.05 -17.34 -40.26
CA SER A 52 -14.48 -16.01 -40.45
C SER A 52 -13.43 -16.14 -41.54
N GLU A 53 -13.83 -15.93 -42.78
CA GLU A 53 -12.90 -15.41 -43.77
C GLU A 53 -12.26 -14.15 -43.19
N PHE A 54 -10.93 -14.14 -43.14
CA PHE A 54 -10.15 -12.98 -42.80
C PHE A 54 -10.22 -12.00 -43.98
N THR A 55 -11.36 -11.32 -44.13
CA THR A 55 -11.45 -10.15 -45.00
C THR A 55 -11.29 -8.91 -44.13
N SER A 56 -10.18 -8.23 -44.34
CA SER A 56 -9.92 -6.87 -43.88
C SER A 56 -10.99 -5.92 -44.41
N SER A 57 -12.06 -5.70 -43.65
CA SER A 57 -12.93 -4.54 -43.83
C SER A 57 -12.81 -3.67 -42.59
N VAL A 58 -12.00 -2.63 -42.73
CA VAL A 58 -11.89 -1.49 -41.82
C VAL A 58 -13.31 -0.97 -41.51
N CYS A 59 -13.72 -1.02 -40.25
CA CYS A 59 -14.84 -0.25 -39.72
C CYS A 59 -14.26 0.99 -39.03
N PRO A 60 -14.20 2.19 -39.66
CA PRO A 60 -13.62 3.38 -39.04
C PRO A 60 -14.59 4.11 -38.08
N ALA A 61 -15.72 3.52 -37.70
CA ALA A 61 -16.81 4.25 -37.01
C ALA A 61 -16.99 3.93 -35.51
N LEU A 62 -16.28 2.93 -34.97
CA LEU A 62 -16.41 2.54 -33.55
C LEU A 62 -15.19 2.92 -32.68
N GLU A 63 -14.04 3.26 -33.27
CA GLU A 63 -12.87 3.76 -32.54
C GLU A 63 -12.96 5.27 -32.22
N PHE A 64 -13.75 6.03 -32.99
CA PHE A 64 -13.84 7.48 -32.80
C PHE A 64 -14.69 7.89 -31.59
N SER A 65 -15.68 7.08 -31.19
CA SER A 65 -16.52 7.38 -30.02
C SER A 65 -15.77 7.13 -28.71
N HIS A 66 -14.92 6.10 -28.64
CA HIS A 66 -14.12 5.80 -27.45
C HIS A 66 -13.03 6.85 -27.17
N ARG A 67 -12.36 7.40 -28.20
CA ARG A 67 -11.40 8.51 -27.99
C ARG A 67 -12.09 9.80 -27.53
N SER A 68 -13.26 10.13 -28.07
CA SER A 68 -14.02 11.31 -27.62
C SER A 68 -14.63 11.16 -26.23
N LEU A 69 -14.94 9.93 -25.80
CA LEU A 69 -15.39 9.63 -24.43
C LEU A 69 -14.20 9.61 -23.46
N GLN A 70 -13.05 9.04 -23.84
CA GLN A 70 -11.82 9.12 -23.04
C GLN A 70 -11.37 10.57 -22.80
N GLN A 71 -11.43 11.44 -23.82
CA GLN A 71 -11.11 12.86 -23.65
C GLN A 71 -12.10 13.63 -22.78
N LYS A 72 -13.34 13.15 -22.64
CA LYS A 72 -14.36 13.74 -21.75
C LYS A 72 -14.35 13.16 -20.33
N LEU A 73 -13.78 11.97 -20.12
CA LEU A 73 -13.70 11.27 -18.83
C LEU A 73 -12.34 11.43 -18.11
N CYS A 74 -11.33 12.01 -18.76
CA CYS A 74 -9.95 12.10 -18.26
C CYS A 74 -9.63 13.39 -17.47
N HIS A 75 -10.54 13.91 -16.65
CA HIS A 75 -10.24 15.12 -15.88
C HIS A 75 -9.79 14.76 -14.46
N TYR A 76 -8.48 14.72 -14.25
CA TYR A 76 -7.89 14.80 -12.92
C TYR A 76 -8.27 16.14 -12.28
N ASP A 77 -8.88 16.11 -11.10
CA ASP A 77 -9.21 17.32 -10.33
C ASP A 77 -8.00 17.70 -9.44
N PRO A 78 -7.29 18.82 -9.74
CA PRO A 78 -6.08 19.21 -9.05
C PRO A 78 -6.32 20.01 -7.77
N ILE A 79 -7.57 20.14 -7.30
CA ILE A 79 -7.87 20.90 -6.08
C ILE A 79 -7.08 20.34 -4.89
N TYR A 80 -6.22 21.19 -4.33
CA TYR A 80 -5.40 20.91 -3.18
C TYR A 80 -5.05 22.20 -2.43
N PRO A 81 -5.17 22.25 -1.09
CA PRO A 81 -5.79 21.24 -0.21
C PRO A 81 -7.29 21.03 -0.48
N LEU A 82 -7.93 20.05 0.19
CA LEU A 82 -9.37 19.81 0.01
C LEU A 82 -10.23 20.97 0.56
N SER A 83 -9.80 21.58 1.66
CA SER A 83 -10.37 22.82 2.21
C SER A 83 -9.46 24.00 1.86
N SER A 84 -10.04 25.13 1.45
CA SER A 84 -9.24 26.33 1.19
C SER A 84 -8.61 26.84 2.49
N PRO A 85 -7.30 27.22 2.49
CA PRO A 85 -6.69 27.86 3.64
C PRO A 85 -7.44 29.13 4.02
N GLU A 86 -7.61 29.37 5.32
CA GLU A 86 -8.33 30.54 5.84
C GLU A 86 -7.33 31.62 6.26
N VAL A 87 -7.52 32.84 5.74
CA VAL A 87 -6.71 33.99 6.14
C VAL A 87 -7.40 34.68 7.31
N THR A 88 -6.69 34.76 8.43
CA THR A 88 -7.16 35.36 9.69
C THR A 88 -6.24 36.52 10.09
N GLU A 89 -6.64 37.30 11.10
CA GLU A 89 -5.76 38.34 11.68
C GLU A 89 -4.45 37.76 12.26
N SER A 90 -4.47 36.49 12.70
CA SER A 90 -3.33 35.80 13.30
C SER A 90 -2.39 35.14 12.29
N GLY A 91 -2.78 35.06 11.02
CA GLY A 91 -2.03 34.35 9.98
C GLY A 91 -2.92 33.47 9.10
N ILE A 92 -2.31 32.49 8.43
CA ILE A 92 -3.01 31.56 7.54
C ILE A 92 -3.24 30.24 8.28
N GLU A 93 -4.49 29.81 8.40
CA GLU A 93 -4.87 28.55 9.02
C GLU A 93 -5.15 27.49 7.94
N TYR A 94 -4.58 26.30 8.13
CA TYR A 94 -4.74 25.16 7.24
C TYR A 94 -5.36 24.01 8.00
N LYS A 95 -6.41 23.41 7.45
CA LYS A 95 -6.96 22.17 8.01
C LYS A 95 -6.02 21.01 7.69
N ILE A 96 -5.67 20.24 8.71
CA ILE A 96 -4.78 19.09 8.59
C ILE A 96 -5.44 17.84 9.20
N ALA A 97 -5.01 16.69 8.73
CA ALA A 97 -5.33 15.42 9.33
C ALA A 97 -4.09 14.53 9.43
N VAL A 98 -4.11 13.65 10.42
CA VAL A 98 -3.16 12.55 10.56
C VAL A 98 -3.90 11.24 10.73
N ILE A 99 -3.38 10.17 10.12
CA ILE A 99 -3.96 8.82 10.15
C ILE A 99 -3.08 7.88 10.96
N ALA A 100 -3.70 7.05 11.81
CA ALA A 100 -2.99 6.12 12.68
C ALA A 100 -2.81 4.75 12.02
N ASP A 101 -1.63 4.17 12.20
CA ASP A 101 -1.44 2.74 12.15
C ASP A 101 -1.39 2.24 13.60
N LEU A 102 -2.23 1.28 13.94
CA LEU A 102 -2.36 0.75 15.30
C LEU A 102 -1.66 -0.61 15.45
N ASP A 103 -1.00 -1.09 14.41
CA ASP A 103 -0.43 -2.44 14.31
C ASP A 103 -1.48 -3.54 14.58
N GLU A 104 -1.02 -4.79 14.65
CA GLU A 104 -1.90 -5.97 14.64
C GLU A 104 -2.91 -6.01 15.80
N GLU A 105 -2.46 -5.88 17.05
CA GLU A 105 -3.33 -6.12 18.21
C GLU A 105 -4.23 -4.92 18.53
N ARG A 106 -3.77 -3.69 18.28
CA ARG A 106 -4.54 -2.49 18.64
C ARG A 106 -5.51 -2.05 17.54
N SER A 107 -5.29 -2.50 16.30
CA SER A 107 -6.26 -2.34 15.21
C SER A 107 -7.46 -3.27 15.37
N LYS A 108 -7.35 -4.45 15.99
CA LYS A 108 -8.48 -5.36 16.20
C LYS A 108 -9.53 -4.77 17.17
N VAL A 109 -10.80 -4.96 16.86
CA VAL A 109 -11.95 -4.56 17.69
C VAL A 109 -12.51 -5.80 18.39
N PHE A 110 -12.22 -5.98 19.68
CA PHE A 110 -12.52 -7.23 20.40
C PHE A 110 -14.01 -7.55 20.57
N ASP A 111 -14.87 -6.55 20.59
CA ASP A 111 -16.31 -6.69 20.76
C ASP A 111 -17.08 -6.85 19.43
N GLN A 112 -16.38 -6.83 18.29
CA GLN A 112 -16.97 -6.95 16.97
C GLN A 112 -16.18 -7.95 16.12
N GLU A 113 -16.84 -9.03 15.70
CA GLU A 113 -16.18 -10.06 14.89
C GLU A 113 -15.57 -9.48 13.62
N TYR A 114 -14.35 -9.92 13.30
CA TYR A 114 -13.61 -9.55 12.09
C TYR A 114 -13.64 -8.05 11.80
N THR A 115 -13.43 -7.22 12.83
CA THR A 115 -13.46 -5.77 12.68
C THR A 115 -12.12 -5.17 13.08
N TRP A 116 -11.57 -4.35 12.21
CA TRP A 116 -10.36 -3.57 12.44
C TRP A 116 -10.67 -2.08 12.44
N LYS A 117 -9.85 -1.31 13.15
CA LYS A 117 -9.98 0.14 13.29
C LYS A 117 -8.67 0.88 13.10
N SER A 118 -8.80 2.14 12.72
CA SER A 118 -7.76 3.18 12.73
C SER A 118 -8.37 4.49 13.25
N TYR A 119 -7.53 5.51 13.47
CA TYR A 119 -7.95 6.85 13.89
C TYR A 119 -7.54 7.91 12.88
N LEU A 120 -8.49 8.73 12.45
CA LEU A 120 -8.25 9.97 11.74
C LEU A 120 -8.35 11.13 12.73
N LYS A 121 -7.20 11.71 13.08
CA LYS A 121 -7.12 12.87 13.97
C LYS A 121 -7.03 14.13 13.13
N THR A 122 -7.93 15.08 13.35
CA THR A 122 -7.98 16.34 12.58
C THR A 122 -7.64 17.54 13.45
N GLY A 123 -7.10 18.57 12.82
CA GLY A 123 -6.68 19.78 13.49
C GLY A 123 -6.41 20.91 12.50
N TYR A 124 -5.76 21.94 13.01
CA TYR A 124 -5.38 23.12 12.26
C TYR A 124 -3.91 23.43 12.48
N LEU A 125 -3.20 23.73 11.39
CA LEU A 125 -1.89 24.34 11.38
C LEU A 125 -2.05 25.84 11.14
N LEU A 126 -1.56 26.68 12.05
CA LEU A 126 -1.51 28.13 11.86
C LEU A 126 -0.10 28.56 11.46
N LYS A 127 0.03 29.26 10.33
CA LYS A 127 1.23 30.00 9.94
C LYS A 127 1.08 31.46 10.32
N SER A 128 1.82 31.92 11.32
CA SER A 128 1.83 33.32 11.79
C SER A 128 3.17 34.01 11.47
N SER A 129 3.29 35.30 11.81
CA SER A 129 4.57 36.02 11.76
C SER A 129 5.62 35.47 12.74
N ASN A 130 5.17 34.80 13.82
CA ASN A 130 6.03 34.26 14.88
C ASN A 130 6.39 32.78 14.67
N GLY A 131 6.05 32.21 13.51
CA GLY A 131 6.24 30.79 13.19
C GLY A 131 4.93 30.01 13.16
N TYR A 132 5.01 28.73 13.48
CA TYR A 132 3.91 27.79 13.35
C TYR A 132 3.35 27.30 14.70
N SER A 133 2.06 27.00 14.73
CA SER A 133 1.42 26.29 15.84
C SER A 133 0.37 25.31 15.33
N ILE A 134 0.10 24.27 16.11
CA ILE A 134 -0.84 23.20 15.75
C ILE A 134 -1.87 23.05 16.86
N ARG A 135 -3.14 22.92 16.47
CA ARG A 135 -4.26 22.65 17.37
C ARG A 135 -5.08 21.48 16.85
N TRP A 136 -5.17 20.43 17.65
CA TRP A 136 -6.02 19.27 17.37
C TRP A 136 -7.46 19.52 17.82
N VAL A 137 -8.43 19.01 17.05
CA VAL A 137 -9.86 19.29 17.26
C VAL A 137 -10.68 18.03 17.44
N ASP A 138 -10.50 17.04 16.58
CA ASP A 138 -11.32 15.84 16.59
C ASP A 138 -10.48 14.58 16.34
N THR A 139 -10.99 13.43 16.76
CA THR A 139 -10.40 12.11 16.48
C THR A 139 -11.52 11.15 16.17
N GLN A 140 -11.61 10.78 14.90
CA GLN A 140 -12.64 9.90 14.38
C GLN A 140 -12.10 8.47 14.24
N THR A 141 -12.84 7.50 14.77
CA THR A 141 -12.58 6.08 14.53
C THR A 141 -13.08 5.69 13.13
N ILE A 142 -12.23 5.03 12.37
CA ILE A 142 -12.54 4.44 11.07
C ILE A 142 -12.49 2.93 11.23
N THR A 143 -13.43 2.20 10.64
CA THR A 143 -13.47 0.73 10.72
C THR A 143 -13.64 0.06 9.36
N THR A 144 -13.24 -1.21 9.28
CA THR A 144 -13.48 -2.12 8.15
C THR A 144 -13.64 -3.54 8.68
N GLN A 145 -14.19 -4.42 7.84
CA GLN A 145 -14.18 -5.87 8.06
C GLN A 145 -13.27 -6.63 7.08
N ILE A 146 -12.61 -5.90 6.17
CA ILE A 146 -11.67 -6.47 5.21
C ILE A 146 -10.30 -6.61 5.87
N ASN A 147 -9.69 -7.77 5.71
CA ASN A 147 -8.38 -8.09 6.26
C ASN A 147 -7.63 -9.06 5.36
N GLU A 148 -6.32 -9.10 5.54
CA GLU A 148 -5.47 -10.17 5.04
C GLU A 148 -4.82 -10.86 6.24
N LYS A 149 -5.05 -12.18 6.38
CA LYS A 149 -4.48 -13.01 7.46
C LYS A 149 -4.77 -12.44 8.86
N GLY A 150 -5.97 -11.89 9.08
CA GLY A 150 -6.39 -11.38 10.39
C GLY A 150 -5.87 -9.98 10.74
N ARG A 151 -5.31 -9.24 9.76
CA ARG A 151 -4.80 -7.86 9.92
C ARG A 151 -5.41 -6.93 8.88
N GLY A 152 -5.74 -5.71 9.28
CA GLY A 152 -6.34 -4.70 8.40
C GLY A 152 -6.40 -3.32 9.05
N LEU A 153 -6.56 -2.28 8.24
CA LEU A 153 -6.45 -0.86 8.63
C LEU A 153 -5.15 -0.50 9.38
N GLU A 154 -4.05 -1.12 9.00
CA GLU A 154 -2.72 -0.61 9.34
C GLU A 154 -2.36 0.44 8.28
N LEU A 155 -2.85 1.66 8.52
CA LEU A 155 -2.91 2.73 7.53
C LEU A 155 -1.62 3.57 7.53
N SER A 156 -0.75 3.30 6.55
CA SER A 156 0.65 3.78 6.57
C SER A 156 0.93 5.09 5.82
N GLU A 157 -0.09 5.76 5.24
CA GLU A 157 0.05 7.13 4.72
C GLU A 157 -1.34 7.77 4.47
N LEU A 158 -1.40 9.09 4.33
CA LEU A 158 -2.56 9.89 3.98
C LEU A 158 -2.25 10.83 2.81
N CYS A 159 -3.06 10.79 1.76
CA CYS A 159 -2.82 11.57 0.54
C CYS A 159 -4.12 12.12 -0.07
N VAL A 160 -4.10 13.39 -0.48
CA VAL A 160 -5.15 13.93 -1.35
C VAL A 160 -4.81 13.63 -2.80
N PHE A 161 -5.75 12.98 -3.49
CA PHE A 161 -5.64 12.69 -4.91
C PHE A 161 -7.02 12.83 -5.56
N ASN A 162 -7.10 13.53 -6.70
CA ASN A 162 -8.33 13.70 -7.47
C ASN A 162 -9.51 14.19 -6.60
N LYS A 163 -9.25 15.25 -5.81
CA LYS A 163 -10.18 15.86 -4.84
C LYS A 163 -10.80 14.89 -3.82
N LYS A 164 -10.07 13.83 -3.46
CA LYS A 164 -10.48 12.87 -2.45
C LYS A 164 -9.31 12.58 -1.51
N LEU A 165 -9.64 12.26 -0.27
CA LEU A 165 -8.67 11.82 0.73
C LEU A 165 -8.54 10.30 0.67
N TYR A 166 -7.31 9.82 0.54
CA TYR A 166 -6.99 8.41 0.47
C TYR A 166 -5.97 8.01 1.54
N SER A 167 -6.09 6.78 2.00
CA SER A 167 -5.08 6.10 2.82
C SER A 167 -4.89 4.69 2.27
N VAL A 168 -3.78 4.03 2.62
CA VAL A 168 -3.46 2.68 2.14
C VAL A 168 -3.18 1.77 3.32
N ASP A 169 -3.77 0.58 3.31
CA ASP A 169 -3.52 -0.47 4.29
C ASP A 169 -2.34 -1.33 3.84
N ASP A 170 -1.26 -1.33 4.63
CA ASP A 170 0.00 -2.02 4.31
C ASP A 170 -0.10 -3.56 4.40
N ARG A 171 -1.24 -4.07 4.87
CA ARG A 171 -1.50 -5.52 4.98
C ARG A 171 -2.21 -6.04 3.75
N THR A 172 -3.36 -5.44 3.46
CA THR A 172 -4.22 -5.85 2.34
C THR A 172 -3.78 -5.25 1.01
N GLY A 173 -2.96 -4.19 1.03
CA GLY A 173 -2.63 -3.39 -0.15
C GLY A 173 -3.82 -2.57 -0.66
N ILE A 174 -4.92 -2.47 0.10
CA ILE A 174 -6.10 -1.72 -0.32
C ILE A 174 -5.89 -0.23 -0.10
N ILE A 175 -6.09 0.55 -1.15
CA ILE A 175 -6.26 2.00 -1.05
C ILE A 175 -7.73 2.28 -0.71
N TYR A 176 -7.95 2.93 0.42
CA TYR A 176 -9.25 3.35 0.90
C TYR A 176 -9.47 4.84 0.65
N GLN A 177 -10.61 5.21 0.09
CA GLN A 177 -11.11 6.57 0.21
C GLN A 177 -11.59 6.78 1.65
N ILE A 178 -11.05 7.78 2.33
CA ILE A 178 -11.47 8.18 3.66
C ILE A 178 -12.57 9.23 3.53
N LYS A 179 -13.80 8.87 3.93
CA LYS A 179 -14.96 9.76 3.79
C LYS A 179 -15.99 9.49 4.88
N ASN A 180 -16.40 10.55 5.59
CA ASN A 180 -17.48 10.51 6.59
C ASN A 180 -17.28 9.39 7.63
N GLY A 181 -16.07 9.22 8.17
CA GLY A 181 -15.74 8.18 9.14
C GLY A 181 -15.68 6.75 8.60
N LYS A 182 -15.64 6.59 7.27
CA LYS A 182 -15.56 5.28 6.63
C LYS A 182 -14.29 5.17 5.79
N ALA A 183 -13.69 3.99 5.82
CA ALA A 183 -12.70 3.53 4.86
C ALA A 183 -13.44 2.81 3.73
N ILE A 184 -13.60 3.44 2.59
CA ILE A 184 -14.30 2.89 1.42
C ILE A 184 -13.25 2.32 0.47
N PRO A 185 -13.19 1.00 0.23
CA PRO A 185 -12.21 0.42 -0.71
C PRO A 185 -12.32 1.06 -2.09
N TRP A 186 -11.18 1.42 -2.67
CA TRP A 186 -11.12 1.93 -4.04
C TRP A 186 -10.37 0.97 -4.97
N LEU A 187 -9.12 0.61 -4.61
CA LEU A 187 -8.24 -0.26 -5.38
C LEU A 187 -7.49 -1.20 -4.44
N ILE A 188 -7.02 -2.33 -4.96
CA ILE A 188 -6.10 -3.23 -4.27
C ILE A 188 -4.78 -3.27 -5.06
N LEU A 189 -3.66 -3.16 -4.36
CA LEU A 189 -2.32 -3.25 -4.92
C LEU A 189 -1.68 -4.56 -4.48
N MET A 190 -1.30 -5.40 -5.44
CA MET A 190 -0.56 -6.63 -5.16
C MET A 190 0.95 -6.34 -5.02
N ASP A 191 1.62 -7.16 -4.21
CA ASP A 191 3.04 -7.02 -3.90
C ASP A 191 3.94 -7.17 -5.15
N GLY A 192 5.12 -6.54 -5.11
CA GLY A 192 6.10 -6.60 -6.19
C GLY A 192 5.58 -6.06 -7.54
N ASP A 193 5.79 -6.86 -8.59
CA ASP A 193 5.40 -6.60 -9.97
C ASP A 193 3.89 -6.75 -10.24
N GLY A 194 3.11 -7.14 -9.23
CA GLY A 194 1.67 -7.32 -9.32
C GLY A 194 1.22 -8.77 -9.54
N GLU A 195 2.14 -9.71 -9.75
CA GLU A 195 1.83 -11.14 -9.97
C GLU A 195 1.98 -11.98 -8.70
N THR A 196 1.57 -11.41 -7.56
CA THR A 196 1.64 -12.07 -6.24
C THR A 196 0.25 -12.23 -5.63
N ASP A 197 0.11 -13.15 -4.68
CA ASP A 197 -1.14 -13.45 -3.96
C ASP A 197 -1.27 -12.69 -2.62
N LYS A 198 -0.35 -11.75 -2.37
CA LYS A 198 -0.23 -10.97 -1.13
C LYS A 198 -0.41 -9.48 -1.41
N GLY A 199 -1.13 -8.78 -0.54
CA GLY A 199 -1.22 -7.32 -0.56
C GLY A 199 0.15 -6.64 -0.50
N PHE A 200 0.27 -5.53 -1.21
CA PHE A 200 1.48 -4.72 -1.20
C PHE A 200 1.66 -4.00 0.14
N LYS A 201 2.81 -4.23 0.79
CA LYS A 201 3.25 -3.47 1.96
C LYS A 201 3.63 -2.06 1.54
N SER A 202 2.61 -1.20 1.53
CA SER A 202 2.64 0.19 1.10
C SER A 202 2.98 1.07 2.29
N GLU A 203 3.94 1.98 2.11
CA GLU A 203 4.53 2.76 3.20
C GLU A 203 4.49 4.27 2.94
N TRP A 204 4.27 4.68 1.69
CA TRP A 204 4.20 6.10 1.34
C TRP A 204 3.37 6.32 0.07
N MET A 205 2.86 7.53 -0.07
CA MET A 205 2.04 7.99 -1.19
C MET A 205 2.37 9.43 -1.55
N THR A 206 2.40 9.73 -2.85
CA THR A 206 2.55 11.11 -3.33
C THR A 206 1.94 11.28 -4.71
N VAL A 207 1.66 12.52 -5.09
CA VAL A 207 1.09 12.83 -6.41
C VAL A 207 2.14 13.51 -7.29
N LYS A 208 2.36 12.93 -8.47
CA LYS A 208 3.20 13.50 -9.52
C LYS A 208 2.41 13.60 -10.81
N ASP A 209 2.29 14.81 -11.33
CA ASP A 209 1.68 15.10 -12.65
C ASP A 209 0.29 14.46 -12.84
N GLY A 210 -0.54 14.50 -11.80
CA GLY A 210 -1.91 13.95 -11.83
C GLY A 210 -1.99 12.43 -11.66
N VAL A 211 -0.89 11.79 -11.26
CA VAL A 211 -0.79 10.34 -11.00
C VAL A 211 -0.41 10.12 -9.54
N LEU A 212 -1.13 9.22 -8.87
CA LEU A 212 -0.81 8.80 -7.50
C LEU A 212 0.31 7.75 -7.55
N PHE A 213 1.40 7.98 -6.85
CA PHE A 213 2.48 7.02 -6.65
C PHE A 213 2.37 6.44 -5.25
N VAL A 214 2.50 5.12 -5.14
CA VAL A 214 2.47 4.37 -3.87
C VAL A 214 3.67 3.44 -3.84
N GLY A 215 4.55 3.59 -2.85
CA GLY A 215 5.71 2.71 -2.71
C GLY A 215 5.77 2.02 -1.36
N GLY A 216 6.70 1.09 -1.25
CA GLY A 216 6.94 0.32 -0.03
C GLY A 216 8.24 0.76 0.64
N LEU A 217 8.80 -0.14 1.46
CA LEU A 217 9.97 0.11 2.30
C LEU A 217 11.22 0.60 1.53
N GLY A 218 11.34 0.31 0.23
CA GLY A 218 12.47 0.75 -0.60
C GLY A 218 13.80 0.08 -0.25
N LYS A 219 13.75 -1.11 0.35
CA LYS A 219 14.88 -2.02 0.53
C LYS A 219 14.47 -3.45 0.17
N GLU A 220 15.46 -4.33 0.08
CA GLU A 220 15.23 -5.76 -0.03
C GLU A 220 14.34 -6.28 1.13
N TRP A 221 13.41 -7.18 0.83
CA TRP A 221 12.71 -7.93 1.86
C TRP A 221 13.68 -8.95 2.46
N THR A 222 13.75 -8.98 3.78
CA THR A 222 14.68 -9.83 4.52
C THR A 222 13.96 -10.59 5.62
N SER A 223 14.58 -11.66 6.13
CA SER A 223 14.19 -12.25 7.41
C SER A 223 14.38 -11.23 8.54
N LYS A 224 13.90 -11.58 9.74
CA LYS A 224 14.08 -10.81 10.97
C LYS A 224 15.55 -10.55 11.34
N THR A 225 16.47 -11.36 10.80
CA THR A 225 17.92 -11.29 11.04
C THR A 225 18.70 -10.84 9.79
N GLY A 226 18.00 -10.30 8.79
CA GLY A 226 18.59 -9.63 7.63
C GLY A 226 19.02 -10.54 6.48
N GLU A 227 18.57 -11.79 6.46
CA GLU A 227 18.82 -12.69 5.32
C GLU A 227 17.89 -12.32 4.16
N PHE A 228 18.44 -12.17 2.95
CA PHE A 228 17.68 -11.77 1.76
C PHE A 228 16.56 -12.78 1.42
N ILE A 229 15.40 -12.27 0.99
CA ILE A 229 14.26 -13.06 0.53
C ILE A 229 13.82 -12.66 -0.88
N ASN A 230 13.48 -11.39 -1.11
CA ASN A 230 13.02 -10.89 -2.41
C ASN A 230 13.19 -9.36 -2.56
N TYR A 231 12.86 -8.84 -3.74
CA TYR A 231 12.95 -7.42 -4.08
C TYR A 231 11.59 -6.69 -4.08
N ASN A 232 10.50 -7.32 -3.63
CA ASN A 232 9.15 -6.78 -3.80
C ASN A 232 8.95 -5.37 -3.19
N PRO A 233 9.50 -5.03 -2.00
CA PRO A 233 9.34 -3.69 -1.42
C PRO A 233 10.08 -2.58 -2.18
N LEU A 234 10.88 -2.91 -3.21
CA LEU A 234 11.53 -1.96 -4.11
C LEU A 234 10.65 -1.60 -5.32
N PHE A 235 9.46 -2.17 -5.43
CA PHE A 235 8.50 -1.76 -6.45
C PHE A 235 7.68 -0.54 -6.01
N VAL A 236 7.30 0.29 -6.97
CA VAL A 236 6.41 1.43 -6.80
C VAL A 236 5.24 1.30 -7.76
N LYS A 237 4.04 1.64 -7.31
CA LYS A 237 2.82 1.62 -8.12
C LYS A 237 2.50 3.03 -8.54
N SER A 238 2.12 3.21 -9.79
CA SER A 238 1.49 4.45 -10.24
C SER A 238 0.03 4.19 -10.60
N ILE A 239 -0.86 5.04 -10.13
CA ILE A 239 -2.30 4.95 -10.34
C ILE A 239 -2.79 6.23 -11.01
N ASP A 240 -3.37 6.09 -12.20
CA ASP A 240 -3.99 7.22 -12.90
C ASP A 240 -5.34 7.62 -12.27
N SER A 241 -5.92 8.74 -12.73
CA SER A 241 -7.20 9.25 -12.18
C SER A 241 -8.40 8.32 -12.41
N LEU A 242 -8.29 7.34 -13.31
CA LEU A 242 -9.30 6.33 -13.62
C LEU A 242 -9.09 5.03 -12.82
N GLY A 243 -7.98 4.93 -12.08
CA GLY A 243 -7.62 3.75 -11.30
C GLY A 243 -6.78 2.72 -12.05
N GLY A 244 -6.23 3.08 -13.22
CA GLY A 244 -5.28 2.24 -13.94
C GLY A 244 -3.96 2.14 -13.18
N VAL A 245 -3.55 0.91 -12.82
CA VAL A 245 -2.35 0.64 -12.02
C VAL A 245 -1.20 0.20 -12.94
N THR A 246 -0.01 0.74 -12.70
CA THR A 246 1.25 0.28 -13.33
C THR A 246 2.30 0.01 -12.25
N HIS A 247 3.06 -1.07 -12.42
CA HIS A 247 4.08 -1.51 -11.48
C HIS A 247 5.48 -1.16 -12.01
N HIS A 248 6.24 -0.42 -11.21
CA HIS A 248 7.56 0.09 -11.56
C HIS A 248 8.61 -0.57 -10.68
N ASN A 249 9.59 -1.23 -11.29
CA ASN A 249 10.76 -1.69 -10.57
C ASN A 249 11.68 -0.49 -10.28
N TRP A 250 11.75 -0.07 -9.01
CA TRP A 250 12.59 1.03 -8.54
C TRP A 250 13.87 0.55 -7.85
N THR A 251 14.29 -0.71 -8.01
CA THR A 251 15.50 -1.25 -7.40
C THR A 251 16.70 -0.33 -7.62
N LEU A 252 17.02 0.02 -8.86
CA LEU A 252 18.17 0.90 -9.16
C LEU A 252 18.02 2.31 -8.58
N ASN A 253 16.78 2.80 -8.46
CA ASN A 253 16.51 4.13 -7.92
C ASN A 253 16.82 4.18 -6.42
N PHE A 254 16.31 3.21 -5.66
CA PHE A 254 16.60 3.08 -4.23
C PHE A 254 18.08 2.79 -3.96
N LEU A 255 18.76 2.01 -4.82
CA LEU A 255 20.22 1.81 -4.75
C LEU A 255 20.97 3.14 -4.84
N LYS A 256 20.67 3.97 -5.85
CA LYS A 256 21.29 5.30 -5.99
C LYS A 256 21.06 6.19 -4.76
N ILE A 257 19.85 6.16 -4.20
CA ILE A 257 19.49 6.95 -3.01
C ILE A 257 20.33 6.54 -1.80
N ARG A 258 20.46 5.24 -1.50
CA ARG A 258 21.26 4.79 -0.35
C ARG A 258 22.77 4.93 -0.59
N GLU A 259 23.23 4.78 -1.83
CA GLU A 259 24.63 4.98 -2.19
C GLU A 259 25.08 6.44 -2.01
N ALA A 260 24.17 7.42 -2.21
CA ALA A 260 24.46 8.83 -2.01
C ALA A 260 24.86 9.18 -0.56
N VAL A 261 24.53 8.33 0.40
CA VAL A 261 24.95 8.46 1.80
C VAL A 261 25.96 7.38 2.23
N GLY A 262 26.58 6.71 1.24
CA GLY A 262 27.62 5.69 1.47
C GLY A 262 27.09 4.42 2.12
N ILE A 263 25.87 4.01 1.79
CA ILE A 263 25.27 2.75 2.24
C ILE A 263 25.17 1.79 1.07
N THR A 264 25.72 0.60 1.27
CA THR A 264 25.58 -0.55 0.37
C THR A 264 25.08 -1.74 1.17
N PHE A 265 24.42 -2.70 0.51
CA PHE A 265 24.06 -3.96 1.14
C PHE A 265 25.31 -4.62 1.79
N PRO A 266 25.22 -5.17 3.02
CA PRO A 266 24.01 -5.45 3.80
C PRO A 266 23.44 -4.27 4.60
N GLY A 267 24.05 -3.09 4.54
CA GLY A 267 23.42 -1.86 5.02
C GLY A 267 22.14 -1.53 4.24
N TYR A 268 21.25 -0.76 4.85
CA TYR A 268 19.91 -0.52 4.32
C TYR A 268 19.37 0.86 4.70
N MET A 269 18.29 1.23 4.01
CA MET A 269 17.52 2.44 4.24
C MET A 269 16.04 2.08 4.11
N VAL A 270 15.20 2.54 5.03
CA VAL A 270 13.74 2.31 5.00
C VAL A 270 13.05 3.63 4.69
N HIS A 271 12.11 3.60 3.75
CA HIS A 271 11.38 4.77 3.27
C HIS A 271 9.89 4.65 3.61
N GLU A 272 9.39 5.59 4.41
CA GLU A 272 7.95 5.77 4.72
C GLU A 272 7.50 7.21 4.43
N ALA A 273 8.43 8.10 4.09
CA ALA A 273 8.16 9.50 3.85
C ALA A 273 8.83 9.94 2.54
N VAL A 274 8.04 9.96 1.45
CA VAL A 274 8.51 10.29 0.10
C VAL A 274 7.52 11.21 -0.60
N MET A 275 7.99 12.31 -1.19
CA MET A 275 7.15 13.25 -1.95
C MET A 275 7.80 13.71 -3.25
N TRP A 276 6.97 13.93 -4.28
CA TRP A 276 7.38 14.70 -5.45
C TRP A 276 7.10 16.19 -5.25
N SER A 277 8.08 17.03 -5.59
CA SER A 277 7.94 18.48 -5.62
C SER A 277 7.84 18.98 -7.06
N SER A 278 6.63 19.38 -7.48
CA SER A 278 6.41 19.98 -8.80
C SER A 278 7.08 21.36 -8.97
N LYS A 279 7.35 22.08 -7.87
CA LYS A 279 8.05 23.37 -7.86
C LYS A 279 9.57 23.22 -7.99
N ASN A 280 10.16 22.26 -7.28
CA ASN A 280 11.60 22.00 -7.32
C ASN A 280 12.01 21.00 -8.41
N LYS A 281 11.04 20.29 -9.02
CA LYS A 281 11.24 19.19 -9.99
C LYS A 281 12.15 18.10 -9.45
N ARG A 282 11.91 17.73 -8.19
CA ARG A 282 12.72 16.76 -7.44
C ARG A 282 11.84 15.86 -6.60
N TRP A 283 12.28 14.62 -6.44
CA TRP A 283 11.83 13.74 -5.37
C TRP A 283 12.51 14.15 -4.07
N PHE A 284 11.80 14.03 -2.96
CA PHE A 284 12.30 14.25 -1.60
C PHE A 284 12.01 13.01 -0.76
N PHE A 285 13.01 12.55 -0.01
CA PHE A 285 12.94 11.40 0.87
C PHE A 285 13.39 11.82 2.26
N LEU A 286 12.58 11.45 3.26
CA LEU A 286 12.94 11.47 4.67
C LEU A 286 12.91 10.02 5.15
N PRO A 287 14.01 9.26 5.05
CA PRO A 287 13.99 7.85 5.42
C PRO A 287 13.62 7.69 6.90
N ARG A 288 12.84 6.67 7.20
CA ARG A 288 12.54 6.28 8.59
C ARG A 288 13.80 5.78 9.27
N ARG A 289 14.49 4.86 8.59
CA ARG A 289 15.66 4.15 9.11
C ARG A 289 16.83 4.21 8.15
N MET A 290 18.03 4.22 8.70
CA MET A 290 19.29 4.22 7.95
C MET A 290 20.37 3.49 8.72
N SER A 291 21.00 2.49 8.10
CA SER A 291 22.03 1.67 8.75
C SER A 291 23.11 1.24 7.76
N LYS A 292 24.37 1.30 8.20
CA LYS A 292 25.50 0.65 7.50
C LYS A 292 25.64 -0.84 7.84
N LEU A 293 24.94 -1.30 8.87
CA LEU A 293 24.94 -2.69 9.34
C LEU A 293 23.76 -3.45 8.75
N LYS A 294 23.89 -4.79 8.74
CA LYS A 294 22.82 -5.72 8.35
C LYS A 294 21.54 -5.47 9.16
N TYR A 295 20.40 -5.60 8.49
CA TYR A 295 19.08 -5.52 9.11
C TYR A 295 18.91 -6.57 10.22
N ASP A 296 18.32 -6.13 11.32
CA ASP A 296 17.85 -6.97 12.43
C ASP A 296 16.68 -6.22 13.09
N ASP A 297 15.53 -6.88 13.24
CA ASP A 297 14.28 -6.28 13.73
C ASP A 297 14.51 -5.47 15.02
N LYS A 298 15.29 -6.03 15.97
CA LYS A 298 15.47 -5.38 17.27
C LYS A 298 16.41 -4.18 17.20
N SER A 299 17.48 -4.31 16.42
CA SER A 299 18.41 -3.21 16.22
C SER A 299 17.80 -2.05 15.43
N ASP A 300 16.83 -2.34 14.54
CA ASP A 300 16.18 -1.37 13.67
C ASP A 300 15.39 -0.29 14.44
N GLU A 301 14.84 -0.63 15.61
CA GLU A 301 14.19 0.31 16.53
C GLU A 301 15.09 1.54 16.84
N HIS A 302 16.42 1.35 16.76
CA HIS A 302 17.46 2.35 17.02
C HIS A 302 18.24 2.76 15.74
N ARG A 303 17.58 2.74 14.57
CA ARG A 303 18.18 3.17 13.28
C ARG A 303 17.51 4.40 12.70
N GLY A 304 16.81 5.19 13.51
CA GLY A 304 16.28 6.50 13.14
C GLY A 304 17.35 7.39 12.51
N THR A 305 16.95 8.29 11.61
CA THR A 305 17.84 9.19 10.87
C THR A 305 17.28 10.60 10.80
N ASN A 306 18.14 11.58 10.55
CA ASN A 306 17.80 12.98 10.33
C ASN A 306 18.10 13.44 8.90
N VAL A 307 18.31 12.52 7.96
CA VAL A 307 18.69 12.85 6.59
C VAL A 307 17.47 13.23 5.76
N LEU A 308 17.58 14.33 5.01
CA LEU A 308 16.71 14.70 3.90
C LEU A 308 17.47 14.53 2.59
N ILE A 309 16.97 13.68 1.71
CA ILE A 309 17.55 13.42 0.39
C ILE A 309 16.63 14.02 -0.67
N SER A 310 17.20 14.75 -1.63
CA SER A 310 16.45 15.20 -2.81
C SER A 310 17.19 14.87 -4.09
N CYS A 311 16.48 14.39 -5.11
CA CYS A 311 17.07 14.04 -6.40
C CYS A 311 16.17 14.46 -7.55
N LYS A 312 16.74 14.59 -8.75
CA LYS A 312 15.93 14.80 -9.96
C LYS A 312 15.05 13.59 -10.24
N GLU A 313 14.11 13.78 -11.16
CA GLU A 313 13.14 12.77 -11.58
C GLU A 313 13.79 11.46 -12.07
N ASP A 314 14.93 11.56 -12.76
CA ASP A 314 15.73 10.45 -13.26
C ASP A 314 16.72 9.88 -12.22
N PHE A 315 16.61 10.33 -10.97
CA PHE A 315 17.49 9.97 -9.86
C PHE A 315 18.97 10.34 -10.13
N THR A 316 19.22 11.29 -11.03
CA THR A 316 20.50 11.97 -11.14
C THR A 316 20.53 13.15 -10.18
N ASP A 317 21.73 13.69 -9.92
CA ASP A 317 21.93 14.87 -9.08
C ASP A 317 21.23 14.73 -7.72
N ILE A 318 21.87 13.99 -6.81
CA ILE A 318 21.34 13.71 -5.47
C ILE A 318 21.98 14.68 -4.49
N ASN A 319 21.14 15.41 -3.75
CA ASN A 319 21.55 16.30 -2.68
C ASN A 319 21.09 15.74 -1.34
N VAL A 320 21.97 15.81 -0.35
CA VAL A 320 21.75 15.28 1.00
C VAL A 320 21.97 16.41 1.99
N VAL A 321 20.97 16.66 2.85
CA VAL A 321 21.08 17.59 3.98
C VAL A 321 20.61 16.91 5.26
N HIS A 322 20.87 17.51 6.40
CA HIS A 322 20.46 17.01 7.72
C HIS A 322 19.44 17.96 8.35
N VAL A 323 18.41 17.39 8.97
CA VAL A 323 17.28 18.09 9.56
C VAL A 323 17.38 18.03 11.08
N GLY A 324 17.86 19.10 11.70
CA GLY A 324 18.07 19.15 13.15
C GLY A 324 18.98 18.03 13.69
N GLU A 325 18.85 17.74 14.98
CA GLU A 325 19.67 16.73 15.66
C GLU A 325 19.17 15.30 15.40
N LEU A 326 20.11 14.35 15.43
CA LEU A 326 19.80 12.94 15.25
C LEU A 326 19.28 12.32 16.56
N ASP A 327 18.06 11.82 16.53
CA ASP A 327 17.54 10.86 17.51
C ASP A 327 17.38 9.50 16.82
N GLN A 328 18.13 8.49 17.28
CA GLN A 328 18.13 7.16 16.69
C GLN A 328 16.83 6.37 16.94
N THR A 329 16.00 6.81 17.88
CA THR A 329 14.73 6.14 18.21
C THR A 329 13.55 6.72 17.44
N HIS A 330 13.70 7.91 16.86
CA HIS A 330 12.65 8.58 16.08
C HIS A 330 12.91 8.43 14.58
N GLY A 331 11.97 7.83 13.85
CA GLY A 331 12.02 7.70 12.40
C GLY A 331 10.94 8.53 11.73
N PHE A 332 11.25 9.20 10.61
CA PHE A 332 10.23 9.89 9.82
C PHE A 332 9.20 8.91 9.27
N SER A 333 7.91 9.23 9.45
CA SER A 333 6.79 8.39 9.01
C SER A 333 5.94 9.02 7.91
N SER A 334 5.90 10.35 7.80
CA SER A 334 5.23 11.05 6.70
C SER A 334 5.66 12.50 6.62
N PHE A 335 5.49 13.14 5.47
CA PHE A 335 5.59 14.60 5.37
C PHE A 335 4.79 15.16 4.20
N LYS A 336 4.48 16.46 4.28
CA LYS A 336 3.90 17.25 3.19
C LYS A 336 4.55 18.62 3.11
N PHE A 337 4.64 19.16 1.89
CA PHE A 337 5.02 20.56 1.70
C PHE A 337 3.86 21.47 2.11
N ILE A 338 4.15 22.51 2.88
CA ILE A 338 3.12 23.44 3.37
C ILE A 338 2.60 24.28 2.18
N PRO A 339 1.29 24.29 1.90
CA PRO A 339 0.73 25.05 0.78
C PRO A 339 1.01 26.56 0.90
N GLY A 340 1.32 27.21 -0.22
CA GLY A 340 1.67 28.63 -0.24
C GLY A 340 3.13 28.95 0.12
N THR A 341 3.97 27.95 0.42
CA THR A 341 5.40 28.15 0.74
C THR A 341 6.34 27.88 -0.45
N ASN A 342 5.79 27.79 -1.66
CA ASN A 342 6.51 27.35 -2.86
C ASN A 342 7.24 26.01 -2.68
N GLN A 343 6.71 25.12 -1.83
CA GLN A 343 7.31 23.82 -1.49
C GLN A 343 8.75 23.97 -0.96
N LYS A 344 8.96 24.98 -0.10
CA LYS A 344 10.21 25.21 0.62
C LYS A 344 10.14 24.86 2.10
N GLU A 345 8.95 24.73 2.66
CA GLU A 345 8.72 24.39 4.06
C GLU A 345 7.93 23.08 4.14
N ILE A 346 8.33 22.21 5.07
CA ILE A 346 7.85 20.84 5.22
C ILE A 346 7.21 20.68 6.59
N LEU A 347 6.00 20.14 6.65
CA LEU A 347 5.40 19.56 7.84
C LEU A 347 5.69 18.06 7.84
N ALA A 348 6.36 17.55 8.87
CA ALA A 348 6.74 16.13 8.96
C ALA A 348 6.30 15.49 10.27
N LEU A 349 6.05 14.19 10.20
CA LEU A 349 5.85 13.31 11.34
C LEU A 349 7.08 12.46 11.57
N LYS A 350 7.38 12.19 12.84
CA LYS A 350 8.25 11.09 13.26
C LYS A 350 7.49 10.18 14.20
N THR A 351 7.75 8.88 14.13
CA THR A 351 7.28 7.92 15.12
C THR A 351 8.44 7.25 15.84
N LYS A 352 8.20 6.93 17.11
CA LYS A 352 9.10 6.17 17.98
C LYS A 352 8.42 4.87 18.34
N GLU A 353 9.16 3.78 18.21
CA GLU A 353 8.74 2.43 18.59
C GLU A 353 9.95 1.73 19.22
N VAL A 354 10.05 1.80 20.54
CA VAL A 354 11.18 1.20 21.28
C VAL A 354 10.64 0.40 22.44
N ASP A 355 10.94 -0.90 22.45
CA ASP A 355 10.47 -1.83 23.50
C ASP A 355 8.95 -1.77 23.71
N GLY A 356 8.19 -1.57 22.61
CA GLY A 356 6.73 -1.44 22.64
C GLY A 356 6.20 -0.07 23.09
N ASN A 357 7.06 0.88 23.44
CA ASN A 357 6.65 2.26 23.69
C ASN A 357 6.49 3.00 22.37
N ILE A 358 5.28 3.52 22.14
CA ILE A 358 4.90 4.19 20.91
C ILE A 358 4.61 5.67 21.18
N SER A 359 5.15 6.55 20.33
CA SER A 359 4.79 7.97 20.31
C SER A 359 4.93 8.55 18.90
N THR A 360 4.13 9.58 18.62
CA THR A 360 4.26 10.37 17.38
C THR A 360 4.55 11.82 17.70
N TYR A 361 5.46 12.37 16.91
CA TYR A 361 5.94 13.74 16.95
C TYR A 361 5.65 14.46 15.64
N ILE A 362 5.53 15.78 15.71
CA ILE A 362 5.32 16.66 14.57
C ILE A 362 6.34 17.80 14.60
N MET A 363 6.85 18.18 13.43
CA MET A 363 7.86 19.23 13.30
C MET A 363 7.74 19.96 11.96
N ILE A 364 8.35 21.15 11.86
CA ILE A 364 8.43 21.92 10.61
C ILE A 364 9.85 22.40 10.38
N PHE A 365 10.33 22.25 9.15
CA PHE A 365 11.65 22.69 8.71
C PHE A 365 11.62 23.08 7.23
N ASP A 366 12.65 23.79 6.79
CA ASP A 366 12.82 24.10 5.37
C ASP A 366 13.55 22.98 4.60
N ILE A 367 13.54 23.06 3.26
CA ILE A 367 14.24 22.09 2.40
C ILE A 367 15.77 22.13 2.52
N GLN A 368 16.34 23.06 3.28
CA GLN A 368 17.77 23.10 3.65
C GLN A 368 18.04 22.37 4.98
N GLY A 369 17.00 21.95 5.71
CA GLY A 369 17.09 21.26 6.99
C GLY A 369 17.06 22.18 8.21
N ASN A 370 16.80 23.48 8.03
CA ASN A 370 16.69 24.42 9.14
C ASN A 370 15.34 24.23 9.85
N ILE A 371 15.38 24.00 11.16
CA ILE A 371 14.18 23.83 11.98
C ILE A 371 13.43 25.16 12.12
N ILE A 372 12.14 25.16 11.80
CA ILE A 372 11.22 26.30 11.96
C ILE A 372 10.30 26.08 13.17
N MET A 373 9.76 24.87 13.32
CA MET A 373 9.03 24.43 14.51
C MET A 373 9.72 23.17 15.06
N PRO A 374 10.20 23.18 16.31
CA PRO A 374 10.87 22.04 16.90
C PRO A 374 9.93 20.83 17.00
N GLU A 375 10.52 19.66 17.12
CA GLU A 375 9.80 18.41 17.30
C GLU A 375 8.97 18.44 18.59
N MET A 376 7.67 18.15 18.46
CA MET A 376 6.72 18.12 19.57
C MET A 376 5.93 16.81 19.55
N GLN A 377 5.94 16.08 20.66
CA GLN A 377 5.08 14.91 20.82
C GLN A 377 3.61 15.36 20.89
N PHE A 378 2.74 14.70 20.14
CA PHE A 378 1.29 14.98 20.19
C PHE A 378 0.41 13.75 20.42
N ALA A 379 0.99 12.54 20.37
CA ALA A 379 0.26 11.29 20.58
C ALA A 379 1.14 10.18 21.16
N SER A 380 0.48 9.16 21.73
CA SER A 380 1.06 7.88 22.17
C SER A 380 0.60 6.71 21.27
N ASP A 381 0.08 7.03 20.10
CA ASP A 381 -0.22 6.11 19.00
C ASP A 381 0.73 6.44 17.84
N LYS A 382 0.89 5.49 16.91
CA LYS A 382 1.72 5.64 15.71
C LYS A 382 0.89 6.27 14.61
N PHE A 383 1.22 7.51 14.23
CA PHE A 383 0.61 8.20 13.10
C PHE A 383 1.58 8.23 11.93
N GLU A 384 1.17 7.63 10.81
CA GLU A 384 2.03 7.36 9.64
C GLU A 384 1.59 8.11 8.39
N GLY A 385 0.55 8.94 8.47
CA GLY A 385 0.22 9.84 7.38
C GLY A 385 -0.17 11.21 7.89
N VAL A 386 0.30 12.26 7.23
CA VAL A 386 -0.16 13.65 7.43
C VAL A 386 -0.62 14.24 6.11
N GLU A 387 -1.70 15.00 6.11
CA GLU A 387 -2.20 15.66 4.90
C GLU A 387 -2.94 16.97 5.20
N PHE A 388 -2.90 17.89 4.25
CA PHE A 388 -3.73 19.09 4.21
C PHE A 388 -5.09 18.75 3.56
N ILE A 389 -6.17 18.88 4.33
CA ILE A 389 -7.54 18.40 3.97
C ILE A 389 -8.57 19.51 3.92
#